data_AF-A0AAQ0LIJ1-F1
#
_entry.id   AF-A0AAQ0LIJ1-F1
#
_cell.length_a   1.000
_cell.length_b   1.000
_cell.length_c   1.000
_cell.angle_alpha   90.00
_cell.angle_beta   90.00
_cell.angle_gamma   90.00
#
_symmetry.space_group_name_H-M   'P 1'
#
loop_
_entity.id
_entity.type
_entity.pdbx_description
1 polymer ?
#
loop_
_entity_poly.entity_id
_entity_poly.type
_entity_poly.pdbx_seq_one_letter_code
_entity_poly.pdbx_strand_id
1 'polypeptide(L)' 'KRFRNSYVCGHRDLSPDLNGNGVIEPEEWVKVCPCFEVGKEL' A
#
# COMPACT_ATOMS: atom_id res chain seq x y z
N LYS A 1 -22.85 0.97 6.74
CA LYS A 1 -21.72 1.03 5.79
C LYS A 1 -22.16 1.86 4.57
N ARG A 2 -21.67 3.10 4.43
CA ARG A 2 -22.13 4.06 3.40
C ARG A 2 -21.72 3.64 1.97
N PHE A 3 -20.63 2.90 1.85
CA PHE A 3 -20.12 2.37 0.59
C PHE A 3 -20.24 0.84 0.62
N ARG A 4 -21.02 0.28 -0.31
CA ARG A 4 -21.19 -1.18 -0.47
C ARG A 4 -20.10 -1.66 -1.43
N ASN A 5 -19.51 -2.82 -1.15
CA ASN A 5 -18.44 -3.44 -1.96
C ASN A 5 -17.12 -2.65 -2.05
N SER A 6 -16.87 -1.71 -1.15
CA SER A 6 -15.56 -1.05 -1.00
C SER A 6 -14.75 -1.71 0.10
N TYR A 7 -13.44 -1.74 -0.05
CA TYR A 7 -12.48 -2.12 1.00
C TYR A 7 -11.51 -0.96 1.26
N VAL A 8 -10.92 -0.95 2.46
CA VAL A 8 -9.86 0.01 2.83
C VAL A 8 -8.53 -0.71 2.64
N CYS A 9 -7.56 -0.04 2.01
CA CYS A 9 -6.20 -0.56 1.78
C CYS A 9 -5.16 0.55 1.98
N GLY A 10 -3.90 0.16 2.13
CA GLY A 10 -2.78 1.08 2.17
C GLY A 10 -2.29 1.48 0.78
N HIS A 11 -1.62 2.62 0.65
CA HIS A 11 -1.04 3.03 -0.63
C HIS A 11 -0.02 2.02 -1.18
N ARG A 12 0.77 1.40 -0.30
CA ARG A 12 1.68 0.29 -0.65
C ARG A 12 0.98 -0.85 -1.38
N ASP A 13 -0.26 -1.19 -1.01
CA ASP A 13 -0.99 -2.31 -1.61
C ASP A 13 -1.33 -2.04 -3.09
N LEU A 14 -1.30 -0.77 -3.49
CA LEU A 14 -1.56 -0.29 -4.85
C LEU A 14 -0.28 0.11 -5.60
N SER A 15 0.89 -0.01 -4.97
CA SER A 15 2.19 0.36 -5.51
C SER A 15 3.12 -0.85 -5.47
N PRO A 16 2.95 -1.83 -6.40
CA PRO A 16 3.75 -3.05 -6.40
C PRO A 16 5.20 -2.78 -6.81
N ASP A 17 6.08 -3.71 -6.45
CA ASP A 17 7.46 -3.69 -6.93
C ASP A 17 7.52 -4.12 -8.41
N LEU A 18 7.78 -3.16 -9.30
CA LEU A 18 7.70 -3.37 -10.75
C LEU A 18 8.94 -4.05 -11.33
N ASN A 19 10.12 -3.78 -10.74
CA ASN A 19 11.38 -4.35 -11.20
C ASN A 19 11.79 -5.62 -10.41
N GLY A 20 11.14 -5.88 -9.27
CA GLY A 20 11.29 -7.09 -8.48
C GLY A 20 12.60 -7.18 -7.69
N ASN A 21 13.29 -6.06 -7.47
CA ASN A 21 14.56 -6.04 -6.74
C ASN A 21 14.37 -6.03 -5.20
N GLY A 22 13.14 -5.82 -4.72
CA GLY A 22 12.82 -5.77 -3.29
C GLY A 22 13.36 -4.53 -2.57
N VAL A 23 13.82 -3.52 -3.31
CA VAL A 23 14.34 -2.25 -2.79
C VAL A 23 13.34 -1.15 -3.10
N ILE A 24 13.10 -0.26 -2.13
CA ILE A 24 12.32 0.95 -2.35
C ILE A 24 13.30 2.04 -2.77
N GLU A 25 13.22 2.45 -4.03
CA GLU A 25 14.01 3.55 -4.55
C GLU A 25 13.47 4.90 -4.02
N PRO A 26 14.28 5.98 -4.02
CA PRO A 26 13.82 7.31 -3.57
C PRO A 26 12.55 7.79 -4.28
N GLU A 27 12.39 7.44 -5.55
CA GLU A 27 11.24 7.75 -6.39
C GLU A 27 10.00 6.90 -6.06
N GLU A 28 10.18 5.82 -5.29
CA GLU A 28 9.15 4.83 -4.94
C GLU A 28 8.66 4.96 -3.49
N TRP A 29 8.85 6.13 -2.87
CA TRP A 29 8.48 6.40 -1.47
C TRP A 29 7.03 6.04 -1.10
N VAL A 30 6.11 6.03 -2.07
CA VAL A 30 4.71 5.61 -1.89
C VAL A 30 4.61 4.13 -1.44
N LYS A 31 5.56 3.28 -1.83
CA LYS A 31 5.65 1.87 -1.38
C LYS A 31 5.85 1.75 0.13
N VAL A 32 6.27 2.81 0.83
CA VAL A 32 6.42 2.81 2.29
C VAL A 32 5.10 3.20 2.99
N CYS A 33 4.26 3.99 2.33
CA CYS A 33 3.05 4.54 2.90
C CYS A 33 1.95 3.45 3.03
N PRO A 34 1.23 3.33 4.16
CA PRO A 34 1.15 4.28 5.28
C PRO A 34 2.09 4.00 6.46
N CYS A 35 3.18 3.28 6.26
CA CYS A 35 4.15 2.84 7.29
C CYS A 35 3.62 1.79 8.28
N PHE A 36 2.38 1.32 8.11
CA PHE A 36 1.78 0.20 8.85
C PHE A 36 0.89 -0.64 7.92
N GLU A 37 0.40 -1.78 8.41
CA GLU A 37 -0.50 -2.65 7.65
C GLU A 37 -1.97 -2.29 7.91
N VAL A 38 -2.63 -1.67 6.92
CA VAL A 38 -4.03 -1.23 7.05
C VAL A 38 -4.98 -2.37 7.40
N GLY A 39 -4.78 -3.56 6.81
CA GLY A 39 -5.62 -4.72 7.09
C GLY A 39 -5.51 -5.28 8.50
N LYS A 40 -4.42 -5.01 9.23
CA LYS A 40 -4.23 -5.45 10.63
C LYS A 40 -4.83 -4.47 11.64
N GLU A 41 -5.02 -3.21 11.26
CA GLU A 41 -5.44 -2.12 12.15
C GLU A 41 -6.95 -1.80 12.06
N LEU A 42 -7.72 -2.56 11.25
CA LEU A 42 -9.17 -2.44 11.07
C LEU A 42 -9.94 -3.57 11.76
#